data_AF-A0A367INB3-F1
#
_entry.id   AF-A0A367INB3-F1
#
_cell.length_a   1.000
_cell.length_b   1.000
_cell.length_c   1.000
_cell.angle_alpha   90.00
_cell.angle_beta   90.00
_cell.angle_gamma   90.00
#
_symmetry.space_group_name_H-M   'P 1'
#
loop_
_entity.id
_entity.type
_entity.pdbx_description
1 polymer ?
#
loop_
_entity_poly.entity_id
_entity_poly.type
_entity_poly.pdbx_seq_one_letter_code
_entity_poly.pdbx_strand_id
1 'polypeptide(L)'
;MTSILSITDSSQLTEFCTVILPTIWTLNISKSRQFIQKVLKATQISCTCILVALYYIHRLRSAYPHIDLSIGSEIRLFTTALILANKYLEDSTFTNKTWSSVSGIPIKELNRMEAEFLSALDYNICISQHQFYQWTMQCQQLWSLFLMPVTQKRSLEEEEEVYYYQKKSRSSNSQILCKPILSWSSSVSALAASRIMNTYY
;
A
#
# COMPACT_ATOMS: atom_id res chain seq x y z
N MET A 1 -21.16 -3.43 2.91
CA MET A 1 -19.77 -3.08 2.57
C MET A 1 -19.83 -1.92 1.60
N THR A 2 -19.32 -0.75 1.97
CA THR A 2 -19.23 0.40 1.05
C THR A 2 -18.28 0.03 -0.09
N SER A 3 -18.73 0.19 -1.33
CA SER A 3 -17.86 0.00 -2.50
C SER A 3 -16.68 0.96 -2.38
N ILE A 4 -15.46 0.51 -2.65
CA ILE A 4 -14.28 1.38 -2.53
C ILE A 4 -14.40 2.65 -3.39
N LEU A 5 -15.13 2.56 -4.50
CA LEU A 5 -15.41 3.64 -5.42
C LEU A 5 -16.30 4.74 -4.83
N SER A 6 -17.00 4.49 -3.73
CA SER A 6 -17.83 5.50 -3.05
C SER A 6 -17.05 6.35 -2.05
N ILE A 7 -15.75 6.10 -1.87
CA ILE A 7 -14.92 6.88 -0.95
C ILE A 7 -14.63 8.24 -1.59
N THR A 8 -15.17 9.29 -0.99
CA THR A 8 -14.93 10.68 -1.38
C THR A 8 -14.05 11.43 -0.38
N ASP A 9 -13.92 10.92 0.85
CA ASP A 9 -13.11 11.58 1.87
C ASP A 9 -11.60 11.41 1.62
N SER A 10 -10.90 12.53 1.54
CA SER A 10 -9.44 12.59 1.34
C SER A 10 -8.63 11.84 2.39
N SER A 11 -9.12 11.73 3.64
CA SER A 11 -8.41 11.03 4.71
C SER A 11 -8.54 9.52 4.54
N GLN A 12 -9.74 9.02 4.22
CA GLN A 12 -9.95 7.61 3.86
C GLN A 12 -9.16 7.20 2.61
N LEU A 13 -9.12 8.05 1.58
CA LEU A 13 -8.30 7.81 0.38
C LEU A 13 -6.80 7.78 0.69
N THR A 14 -6.35 8.63 1.62
CA THR A 14 -4.96 8.60 2.10
C THR A 14 -4.66 7.27 2.80
N GLU A 15 -5.53 6.84 3.71
CA GLU A 15 -5.36 5.55 4.40
C GLU A 15 -5.31 4.40 3.40
N PHE A 16 -6.21 4.40 2.42
CA PHE A 16 -6.22 3.44 1.33
C PHE A 16 -4.89 3.40 0.57
N CYS A 17 -4.38 4.54 0.12
CA CYS A 17 -3.08 4.60 -0.55
C CYS A 17 -1.94 4.09 0.34
N THR A 18 -1.94 4.41 1.63
CA THR A 18 -0.89 3.97 2.56
C THR A 18 -0.92 2.48 2.86
N VAL A 19 -2.02 1.79 2.60
CA VAL A 19 -2.13 0.33 2.72
C VAL A 19 -1.70 -0.36 1.43
N ILE A 20 -2.13 0.16 0.27
CA ILE A 20 -1.86 -0.49 -1.02
C ILE A 20 -0.46 -0.19 -1.55
N LEU A 21 0.06 1.03 -1.39
CA LEU A 21 1.39 1.34 -1.94
C LEU A 21 2.51 0.46 -1.38
N PRO A 22 2.55 0.15 -0.05
CA PRO A 22 3.55 -0.77 0.51
C PRO A 22 3.48 -2.20 -0.05
N THR A 23 2.31 -2.66 -0.52
CA THR A 23 2.20 -4.01 -1.11
C THR A 23 2.78 -4.07 -2.52
N ILE A 24 2.85 -2.93 -3.22
CA ILE A 24 3.46 -2.83 -4.55
C ILE A 24 4.96 -2.56 -4.43
N TRP A 25 5.36 -1.63 -3.55
CA TRP A 25 6.76 -1.25 -3.31
C TRP A 25 7.00 -0.92 -1.84
N THR A 26 8.18 -1.27 -1.31
CA THR A 26 8.56 -0.98 0.09
C THR A 26 8.76 0.52 0.31
N LEU A 27 7.70 1.22 0.71
CA LEU A 27 7.74 2.66 0.94
C LEU A 27 8.00 3.03 2.40
N ASN A 28 8.67 4.17 2.63
CA ASN A 28 8.67 4.80 3.94
C ASN A 28 7.31 5.46 4.20
N ILE A 29 6.44 4.73 4.91
CA ILE A 29 5.02 5.04 5.09
C ILE A 29 4.82 6.40 5.79
N SER A 30 5.67 6.76 6.75
CA SER A 30 5.47 7.91 7.63
C SER A 30 5.56 9.24 6.88
N LYS A 31 6.61 9.44 6.06
CA LYS A 31 6.77 10.67 5.25
C LYS A 31 5.80 10.70 4.08
N SER A 32 5.56 9.53 3.46
CA SER A 32 4.66 9.40 2.32
C SER A 32 3.22 9.73 2.67
N ARG A 33 2.73 9.33 3.86
CA ARG A 33 1.34 9.58 4.29
C ARG A 33 0.98 11.08 4.33
N GLN A 34 1.81 11.91 4.97
CA GLN A 34 1.54 13.34 5.08
C GLN A 34 1.54 14.02 3.70
N PHE A 35 2.47 13.61 2.83
CA PHE A 35 2.52 14.09 1.46
C PHE A 35 1.27 13.70 0.66
N ILE A 36 0.90 12.41 0.68
CA ILE A 36 -0.29 11.88 0.00
C ILE A 36 -1.52 12.66 0.47
N GLN A 37 -1.70 12.83 1.78
CA GLN A 37 -2.83 13.58 2.32
C GLN A 37 -2.87 15.02 1.81
N LYS A 38 -1.72 15.71 1.77
CA LYS A 38 -1.63 17.08 1.25
C LYS A 38 -2.02 17.15 -0.22
N VAL A 39 -1.49 16.25 -1.06
CA VAL A 39 -1.77 16.23 -2.50
C VAL A 39 -3.23 15.90 -2.76
N LEU A 40 -3.78 14.86 -2.12
CA LEU A 40 -5.18 14.47 -2.30
C LEU A 40 -6.15 15.56 -1.84
N LYS A 41 -5.87 16.23 -0.70
CA LYS A 41 -6.66 17.37 -0.24
C LYS A 41 -6.59 18.57 -1.18
N ALA A 42 -5.41 18.85 -1.75
CA ALA A 42 -5.23 20.00 -2.63
C ALA A 42 -5.83 19.78 -4.02
N THR A 43 -5.79 18.56 -4.54
CA THR A 43 -6.22 18.24 -5.91
C THR A 43 -7.67 17.75 -6.00
N GLN A 44 -8.25 17.25 -4.90
CA GLN A 44 -9.62 16.73 -4.85
C GLN A 44 -9.90 15.69 -5.95
N ILE A 45 -8.88 14.91 -6.32
CA ILE A 45 -8.99 13.87 -7.33
C ILE A 45 -9.90 12.72 -6.89
N SER A 46 -10.61 12.14 -7.84
CA SER A 46 -11.56 11.05 -7.60
C SER A 46 -10.85 9.75 -7.16
N CYS A 47 -11.58 8.89 -6.43
CA CYS A 47 -11.10 7.55 -6.06
C CYS A 47 -10.69 6.73 -7.29
N THR A 48 -11.46 6.83 -8.38
CA THR A 48 -11.16 6.17 -9.65
C THR A 48 -9.82 6.60 -10.22
N CYS A 49 -9.51 7.89 -10.19
CA CYS A 49 -8.20 8.42 -10.58
C CYS A 49 -7.06 7.84 -9.74
N ILE A 50 -7.26 7.75 -8.43
CA ILE A 50 -6.28 7.12 -7.53
C ILE A 50 -6.09 5.62 -7.86
N LEU A 51 -7.18 4.88 -8.10
CA LEU A 51 -7.09 3.46 -8.47
C LEU A 51 -6.33 3.25 -9.78
N VAL A 52 -6.57 4.08 -10.79
CA VAL A 52 -5.83 4.05 -12.05
C VAL A 52 -4.35 4.39 -11.84
N ALA A 53 -4.03 5.37 -11.00
CA ALA A 53 -2.64 5.68 -10.68
C ALA A 53 -1.93 4.50 -9.99
N LEU A 54 -2.59 3.86 -9.01
CA LEU A 54 -2.05 2.67 -8.35
C LEU A 54 -1.88 1.50 -9.33
N TYR A 55 -2.78 1.35 -10.31
CA TYR A 55 -2.65 0.36 -11.37
C TYR A 55 -1.42 0.62 -12.25
N TYR A 56 -1.14 1.88 -12.61
CA TYR A 56 0.07 2.22 -13.37
C TYR A 56 1.35 1.92 -12.59
N ILE A 57 1.37 2.21 -11.29
CA ILE A 57 2.49 1.86 -10.40
C ILE A 57 2.66 0.33 -10.35
N HIS A 58 1.58 -0.42 -10.20
CA HIS A 58 1.60 -1.89 -10.22
C HIS A 58 2.18 -2.43 -11.53
N ARG A 59 1.74 -1.91 -12.68
CA ARG A 59 2.28 -2.30 -13.99
C ARG A 59 3.77 -1.99 -14.13
N LEU A 60 4.20 -0.83 -13.67
CA LEU A 60 5.61 -0.45 -13.69
C LEU A 60 6.45 -1.40 -12.82
N ARG A 61 5.94 -1.76 -11.63
CA ARG A 61 6.57 -2.74 -10.75
C ARG A 61 6.71 -4.11 -11.42
N SER A 62 5.68 -4.57 -12.12
CA SER A 62 5.71 -5.84 -12.85
C SER A 62 6.70 -5.83 -14.03
N ALA A 63 6.82 -4.70 -14.74
CA ALA A 63 7.78 -4.55 -15.83
C ALA A 63 9.23 -4.47 -15.33
N TYR A 64 9.45 -3.89 -14.14
CA TYR A 64 10.78 -3.68 -13.57
C TYR A 64 10.91 -4.25 -12.15
N PRO A 65 10.95 -5.59 -11.98
CA PRO A 65 10.95 -6.25 -10.68
C PRO A 65 12.25 -6.02 -9.87
N HIS A 66 13.34 -5.64 -10.52
CA HIS A 66 14.64 -5.41 -9.89
C HIS A 66 14.92 -3.94 -9.52
N ILE A 67 14.01 -3.03 -9.88
CA ILE A 67 14.18 -1.61 -9.55
C ILE A 67 13.59 -1.35 -8.17
N ASP A 68 14.49 -1.04 -7.23
CA ASP A 68 14.13 -0.54 -5.92
C ASP A 68 14.07 0.99 -5.94
N LEU A 69 13.06 1.52 -5.24
CA LEU A 69 12.87 2.96 -5.09
C LEU A 69 13.91 3.50 -4.11
N SER A 70 14.64 4.53 -4.52
CA SER A 70 15.47 5.31 -3.60
C SER A 70 14.60 6.13 -2.65
N ILE A 71 15.12 6.52 -1.49
CA ILE A 71 14.41 7.38 -0.53
C ILE A 71 13.95 8.67 -1.22
N GLY A 72 12.66 9.00 -1.13
CA GLY A 72 12.03 10.17 -1.76
C GLY A 72 11.56 9.95 -3.21
N SER A 73 11.95 8.86 -3.86
CA SER A 73 11.47 8.54 -5.21
C SER A 73 10.01 8.06 -5.21
N GLU A 74 9.50 7.61 -4.07
CA GLU A 74 8.12 7.16 -3.91
C GLU A 74 7.10 8.28 -4.08
N ILE A 75 7.44 9.47 -3.57
CA ILE A 75 6.62 10.68 -3.70
C ILE A 75 6.54 11.09 -5.17
N ARG A 76 7.68 11.06 -5.86
CA ARG A 76 7.82 11.40 -7.27
C ARG A 76 7.05 10.42 -8.15
N LEU A 77 7.19 9.13 -7.88
CA LEU A 77 6.50 8.06 -8.58
C LEU A 77 4.98 8.19 -8.44
N PHE A 78 4.50 8.32 -7.20
CA PHE A 78 3.07 8.45 -6.93
C PHE A 78 2.48 9.71 -7.58
N THR A 79 3.18 10.85 -7.48
CA THR A 79 2.74 12.10 -8.11
C THR A 79 2.66 11.96 -9.63
N THR A 80 3.65 11.33 -10.27
CA THR A 80 3.67 11.13 -11.72
C THR A 80 2.54 10.21 -12.17
N ALA A 81 2.30 9.13 -11.44
CA ALA A 81 1.19 8.22 -11.71
C ALA A 81 -0.18 8.92 -11.57
N LEU A 82 -0.35 9.80 -10.58
CA LEU A 82 -1.55 10.63 -10.41
C LEU A 82 -1.76 11.59 -11.58
N ILE A 83 -0.69 12.23 -12.07
CA ILE A 83 -0.77 13.12 -13.24
C ILE A 83 -1.28 12.37 -14.46
N LEU A 84 -0.71 11.19 -14.74
CA LEU A 84 -1.11 10.35 -15.87
C LEU A 84 -2.55 9.87 -15.74
N ALA A 85 -2.95 9.41 -14.55
CA ALA A 85 -4.32 8.96 -14.30
C ALA A 85 -5.33 10.09 -14.46
N ASN A 86 -5.00 11.28 -13.96
CA ASN A 86 -5.86 12.45 -14.08
C ASN A 86 -6.03 12.83 -15.56
N LYS A 87 -4.93 12.86 -16.33
CA LYS A 87 -4.94 13.13 -17.78
C LYS A 87 -5.68 12.08 -18.61
N TYR A 88 -5.76 10.85 -18.11
CA TYR A 88 -6.44 9.75 -18.78
C TYR A 88 -7.96 9.78 -18.57
N LEU A 89 -8.43 10.15 -17.37
CA LEU A 89 -9.85 10.04 -16.99
C LEU A 89 -10.63 11.35 -17.10
N GLU A 90 -9.99 12.48 -16.87
CA GLU A 90 -10.68 13.77 -16.74
C GLU A 90 -10.47 14.60 -18.02
N ASP A 91 -11.55 15.18 -18.56
CA ASP A 91 -11.48 16.03 -19.76
C ASP A 91 -10.77 17.37 -19.48
N SER A 92 -10.83 17.84 -18.23
CA SER A 92 -10.21 19.08 -17.76
C SER A 92 -9.17 18.78 -16.69
N THR A 93 -7.90 18.85 -17.06
CA THR A 93 -6.81 18.39 -16.21
C THR A 93 -5.93 19.51 -15.69
N PHE A 94 -5.38 19.33 -14.50
CA PHE A 94 -4.40 20.26 -13.97
C PHE A 94 -3.12 20.22 -14.82
N THR A 95 -2.60 21.41 -15.15
CA THR A 95 -1.31 21.51 -15.82
C THR A 95 -0.18 21.01 -14.93
N ASN A 96 0.94 20.58 -15.53
CA ASN A 96 2.13 20.18 -14.76
C ASN A 96 2.68 21.33 -13.89
N LYS A 97 2.39 22.59 -14.24
CA LYS A 97 2.69 23.76 -13.41
C LYS A 97 1.90 23.74 -12.10
N THR A 98 0.61 23.43 -12.15
CA THR A 98 -0.24 23.27 -10.96
C THR A 98 0.24 22.12 -10.09
N TRP A 99 0.54 20.97 -10.70
CA TRP A 99 1.10 19.82 -9.98
C TRP A 99 2.45 20.12 -9.33
N SER A 100 3.30 20.92 -9.98
CA SER A 100 4.56 21.40 -9.42
C SER A 100 4.34 22.24 -8.16
N SER A 101 3.38 23.16 -8.19
CA SER A 101 3.04 23.99 -7.03
C SER A 101 2.48 23.19 -5.85
N VAL A 102 1.66 22.17 -6.12
CA VAL A 102 1.04 21.34 -5.08
C VAL A 102 2.03 20.36 -4.45
N SER A 103 2.80 19.66 -5.28
CA SER A 103 3.77 18.64 -4.84
C SER A 103 5.08 19.24 -4.33
N GLY A 104 5.45 20.44 -4.76
CA GLY A 104 6.77 21.03 -4.51
C GLY A 104 7.88 20.44 -5.39
N ILE A 105 7.54 19.58 -6.36
CA ILE A 105 8.50 19.02 -7.31
C ILE A 105 8.72 20.02 -8.46
N PRO A 106 9.96 20.33 -8.88
CA PRO A 106 10.22 21.22 -9.99
C PRO A 106 9.49 20.81 -11.28
N ILE A 107 8.91 21.79 -12.00
CA ILE A 107 8.16 21.52 -13.24
C ILE A 107 8.98 20.77 -14.30
N LYS A 108 10.26 21.10 -14.44
CA LYS A 108 11.16 20.42 -15.39
C LYS A 108 11.33 18.94 -15.03
N GLU A 109 11.38 18.65 -13.74
CA GLU A 109 11.48 17.29 -13.23
C GLU A 109 10.17 16.53 -13.45
N LEU A 110 9.01 17.15 -13.15
CA LEU A 110 7.70 16.54 -13.44
C LEU A 110 7.52 16.20 -14.91
N ASN A 111 7.87 17.12 -15.82
CA ASN A 111 7.76 16.87 -17.26
C ASN A 111 8.64 15.70 -17.70
N ARG A 112 9.87 15.62 -17.17
CA ARG A 112 10.79 14.51 -17.47
C ARG A 112 10.25 13.18 -16.95
N MET A 113 9.85 13.15 -15.68
CA MET A 113 9.32 11.93 -15.06
C MET A 113 8.04 11.45 -15.77
N GLU A 114 7.17 12.36 -16.19
CA GLU A 114 5.98 12.00 -16.96
C GLU A 114 6.32 11.30 -18.28
N ALA A 115 7.27 11.86 -19.04
CA ALA A 115 7.73 11.26 -20.29
C ALA A 115 8.41 9.90 -20.07
N GLU A 116 9.26 9.79 -19.04
CA GLU A 116 9.93 8.54 -18.66
C GLU A 116 8.91 7.47 -18.21
N PHE A 117 7.91 7.84 -17.41
CA PHE A 117 6.86 6.93 -16.95
C PHE A 117 6.02 6.41 -18.13
N LEU A 118 5.60 7.29 -19.05
CA LEU A 118 4.87 6.90 -20.26
C LEU A 118 5.69 5.95 -21.14
N SER A 119 6.97 6.26 -21.34
CA SER A 119 7.87 5.40 -22.09
C SER A 119 8.04 4.04 -21.41
N ALA A 120 8.11 3.99 -20.08
CA ALA A 120 8.23 2.75 -19.32
C ALA A 120 6.94 1.89 -19.34
N LEU A 121 5.80 2.49 -19.69
CA LEU A 121 4.54 1.79 -19.95
C LEU A 121 4.33 1.45 -21.44
N ASP A 122 5.33 1.68 -22.30
CA ASP A 122 5.24 1.57 -23.76
C ASP A 122 4.08 2.38 -24.34
N TYR A 123 3.75 3.53 -23.72
CA TYR A 123 2.59 4.38 -24.05
C TYR A 123 1.23 3.66 -23.99
N ASN A 124 1.19 2.42 -23.50
CA ASN A 124 -0.02 1.65 -23.36
C ASN A 124 -0.70 2.00 -22.03
N ILE A 125 -1.38 3.14 -21.98
CA ILE A 125 -2.10 3.61 -20.78
C ILE A 125 -3.58 3.22 -20.75
N CYS A 126 -4.11 2.71 -21.87
CA CYS A 126 -5.50 2.26 -21.94
C CYS A 126 -5.75 1.07 -21.00
N ILE A 127 -6.85 1.15 -20.26
CA ILE A 127 -7.26 0.09 -19.33
C ILE A 127 -8.63 -0.41 -19.78
N SER A 128 -8.73 -1.70 -20.09
CA SER A 128 -10.02 -2.32 -20.40
C SER A 128 -10.91 -2.37 -19.15
N GLN A 129 -12.22 -2.36 -19.34
CA GLN A 129 -13.18 -2.48 -18.24
C GLN A 129 -12.93 -3.74 -17.38
N HIS A 130 -12.56 -4.85 -18.01
CA HIS A 130 -12.22 -6.10 -17.33
C HIS A 130 -10.97 -5.94 -16.44
N GLN A 131 -9.88 -5.37 -16.98
CA GLN A 131 -8.67 -5.12 -16.20
C GLN A 131 -8.93 -4.18 -15.02
N PHE A 132 -9.69 -3.11 -15.24
CA PHE A 132 -10.04 -2.16 -14.19
C PHE A 132 -10.89 -2.80 -13.09
N TYR A 133 -11.86 -3.63 -13.47
CA TYR A 133 -12.69 -4.38 -12.52
C TYR A 133 -11.85 -5.36 -11.69
N GLN A 134 -11.01 -6.17 -12.33
CA GLN A 134 -10.11 -7.11 -11.63
C GLN A 134 -9.21 -6.38 -10.63
N TRP A 135 -8.60 -5.28 -11.05
CA TRP A 135 -7.74 -4.46 -10.20
C TRP A 135 -8.49 -3.87 -9.00
N THR A 136 -9.70 -3.35 -9.24
CA THR A 136 -10.55 -2.78 -8.18
C THR A 136 -10.93 -3.84 -7.16
N MET A 137 -11.26 -5.06 -7.60
CA MET A 137 -11.56 -6.18 -6.70
C MET A 137 -10.34 -6.60 -5.87
N GLN A 138 -9.16 -6.65 -6.47
CA GLN A 138 -7.91 -6.95 -5.74
C GLN A 138 -7.64 -5.88 -4.66
N CYS A 139 -7.73 -4.60 -5.02
CA CYS A 139 -7.58 -3.49 -4.09
C CYS A 139 -8.61 -3.53 -2.96
N GLN A 140 -9.87 -3.84 -3.27
CA GLN A 140 -10.93 -3.97 -2.28
C GLN A 140 -10.70 -5.14 -1.32
N GLN A 141 -10.21 -6.28 -1.82
CA GLN A 141 -9.83 -7.42 -0.99
C GLN A 141 -8.69 -7.04 -0.03
N LEU A 142 -7.60 -6.46 -0.54
CA LEU A 142 -6.47 -6.02 0.27
C LEU A 142 -6.89 -5.02 1.35
N TRP A 143 -7.74 -4.05 0.99
CA TRP A 143 -8.29 -3.08 1.91
C TRP A 143 -9.17 -3.74 2.99
N SER A 144 -10.02 -4.70 2.62
CA SER A 144 -10.86 -5.42 3.58
C SER A 144 -10.06 -6.24 4.59
N LEU A 145 -8.94 -6.84 4.16
CA LEU A 145 -8.04 -7.58 5.03
C LEU A 145 -7.37 -6.65 6.05
N PHE A 146 -7.03 -5.44 5.64
CA PHE A 146 -6.47 -4.42 6.54
C PHE A 146 -7.49 -3.89 7.55
N LEU A 147 -8.76 -3.73 7.14
CA LEU A 147 -9.85 -3.26 7.99
C LEU A 147 -10.44 -4.34 8.91
N MET A 148 -9.99 -5.60 8.85
CA MET A 148 -10.46 -6.61 9.77
C MET A 148 -10.04 -6.24 11.20
N PRO A 149 -10.98 -6.12 12.15
CA PRO A 149 -10.61 -5.93 13.54
C PRO A 149 -9.77 -7.12 14.00
N VAL A 150 -8.70 -6.84 14.74
CA VAL A 150 -7.75 -7.78 15.37
C VAL A 150 -8.42 -8.63 16.47
N THR A 151 -9.71 -8.96 16.34
CA THR A 151 -10.48 -9.69 17.35
C THR A 151 -10.45 -11.19 17.14
N GLN A 152 -10.19 -11.69 15.92
CA GLN A 152 -10.18 -13.14 15.65
C GLN A 152 -8.78 -13.78 15.65
N LYS A 153 -7.73 -12.97 15.83
CA LYS A 153 -6.37 -13.46 16.07
C LYS A 153 -6.14 -13.84 17.54
N ARG A 154 -6.77 -13.07 18.45
CA ARG A 154 -6.70 -13.27 19.89
C ARG A 154 -7.39 -14.58 20.33
N SER A 155 -8.52 -14.96 19.72
CA SER A 155 -9.23 -16.19 20.10
C SER A 155 -8.46 -17.47 19.75
N LEU A 156 -7.68 -17.48 18.65
CA LEU A 156 -6.87 -18.65 18.27
C LEU A 156 -5.57 -18.74 19.09
N GLU A 157 -4.96 -17.59 19.41
CA GLU A 157 -3.77 -17.52 20.28
C GLU A 157 -4.11 -17.88 21.74
N GLU A 158 -5.30 -17.49 22.24
CA GLU A 158 -5.79 -17.88 23.57
C GLU A 158 -6.12 -19.39 23.68
N GLU A 159 -6.67 -20.01 22.63
CA GLU A 159 -6.94 -21.45 22.60
C GLU A 159 -5.64 -22.29 22.57
N GLU A 160 -4.60 -21.86 21.84
CA GLU A 160 -3.29 -22.53 21.82
C GLU A 160 -2.52 -22.40 23.15
N GLU A 161 -2.56 -21.23 23.80
CA GLU A 161 -1.97 -21.05 25.13
C GLU A 161 -2.67 -21.91 26.19
N VAL A 162 -4.01 -21.95 26.21
CA VAL A 162 -4.77 -22.76 27.17
C VAL A 162 -4.46 -24.25 27.01
N TYR A 163 -4.36 -24.75 25.78
CA TYR A 163 -3.96 -26.13 25.50
C TYR A 163 -2.54 -26.44 26.02
N TYR A 164 -1.58 -25.54 25.78
CA TYR A 164 -0.20 -25.69 26.23
C TYR A 164 -0.08 -25.75 27.76
N TYR A 165 -0.78 -24.86 28.48
CA TYR A 165 -0.78 -24.85 29.95
C TYR A 165 -1.51 -26.06 30.57
N GLN A 166 -2.61 -26.53 29.96
CA GLN A 166 -3.29 -27.77 30.39
C GLN A 166 -2.44 -29.02 30.18
N LYS A 167 -1.59 -29.04 29.15
CA LYS A 167 -0.64 -30.14 28.92
C LYS A 167 0.52 -30.11 29.92
N LYS A 168 0.98 -28.93 30.33
CA LYS A 168 2.07 -28.73 31.30
C LYS A 168 1.68 -29.11 32.74
N SER A 169 0.42 -28.93 33.14
CA SER A 169 -0.07 -29.36 34.46
C SER A 169 -0.19 -30.88 34.63
N ARG A 170 -0.22 -31.66 33.54
CA ARG A 170 -0.18 -33.13 33.57
C ARG A 170 1.24 -33.71 33.62
N SER A 171 2.26 -32.90 33.34
CA SER A 171 3.65 -33.33 33.23
C SER A 171 4.58 -32.35 33.93
N SER A 172 4.58 -32.35 35.27
CA SER A 172 5.78 -32.27 36.11
C SER A 172 5.41 -32.04 37.57
N ASN A 173 5.33 -33.16 38.30
CA ASN A 173 5.58 -33.20 39.72
C ASN A 173 7.10 -33.19 39.92
N SER A 174 7.77 -32.04 39.81
CA SER A 174 9.05 -31.74 40.47
C SER A 174 9.63 -30.36 40.11
N GLN A 175 9.77 -29.57 41.17
CA GLN A 175 10.81 -28.57 41.45
C GLN A 175 10.86 -27.24 40.68
N ILE A 176 10.38 -26.26 41.43
CA ILE A 176 10.59 -24.81 41.42
C ILE A 176 12.06 -24.43 41.25
N LEU A 177 12.36 -23.47 40.36
CA LEU A 177 13.43 -22.49 40.59
C LEU A 177 12.94 -21.09 40.17
N CYS A 178 13.05 -20.16 41.09
CA CYS A 178 12.47 -18.82 41.06
C CYS A 178 13.20 -17.81 40.13
N LYS A 179 12.40 -17.10 39.32
CA LYS A 179 12.46 -15.64 38.95
C LYS A 179 13.69 -15.13 38.16
N PRO A 180 13.66 -13.93 37.50
CA PRO A 180 12.63 -12.87 37.53
C PRO A 180 12.15 -12.29 36.18
N ILE A 181 11.08 -11.51 36.33
CA ILE A 181 10.38 -10.61 35.41
C ILE A 181 11.28 -9.42 35.01
N LEU A 182 11.60 -9.27 33.71
CA LEU A 182 11.37 -8.07 32.89
C LEU A 182 12.17 -8.08 31.57
N SER A 183 11.43 -7.72 30.52
CA SER A 183 11.83 -6.90 29.38
C SER A 183 12.36 -7.59 28.11
N TRP A 184 11.54 -7.37 27.07
CA TRP A 184 11.87 -7.19 25.66
C TRP A 184 11.64 -8.38 24.72
N SER A 185 10.42 -8.36 24.17
CA SER A 185 10.15 -8.67 22.77
C SER A 185 11.19 -8.02 21.86
N SER A 186 12.08 -8.82 21.31
CA SER A 186 12.84 -8.48 20.09
C SER A 186 13.41 -9.77 19.53
N SER A 187 12.55 -10.65 19.01
CA SER A 187 12.88 -11.68 18.00
C SER A 187 11.64 -12.51 17.63
N VAL A 188 10.68 -11.89 16.94
CA VAL A 188 9.84 -12.65 15.98
C VAL A 188 9.78 -11.84 14.69
N SER A 189 10.96 -11.52 14.16
CA SER A 189 11.16 -10.90 12.84
C SER A 189 11.82 -11.87 11.87
N ALA A 190 11.67 -13.19 12.06
CA ALA A 190 12.44 -14.17 11.29
C ALA A 190 11.64 -15.26 10.58
N LEU A 191 10.32 -15.42 10.85
CA LEU A 191 9.55 -16.53 10.26
C LEU A 191 8.26 -16.13 9.53
N ALA A 192 7.91 -14.85 9.46
CA ALA A 192 6.83 -14.36 8.60
C ALA A 192 7.29 -13.97 7.18
N ALA A 193 8.59 -13.88 6.93
CA ALA A 193 9.14 -13.42 5.65
C ALA A 193 9.36 -14.55 4.60
N SER A 194 9.12 -15.82 4.94
CA SER A 194 9.43 -16.95 4.05
C SER A 194 8.23 -17.60 3.37
N ARG A 195 7.01 -17.04 3.49
CA ARG A 195 5.78 -17.71 2.99
C ARG A 195 4.90 -16.96 1.99
N ILE A 196 5.40 -15.87 1.38
CA ILE A 196 4.67 -15.16 0.29
C ILE A 196 5.41 -15.22 -1.07
N MET A 197 6.54 -15.93 -1.16
CA MET A 197 7.30 -16.03 -2.42
C MET A 197 7.12 -17.38 -3.13
N ASN A 198 5.93 -18.01 -3.04
CA ASN A 198 5.73 -19.31 -3.69
C ASN A 198 4.29 -19.63 -4.11
N THR A 199 3.57 -18.67 -4.67
CA THR A 199 2.35 -18.94 -5.45
C THR A 199 2.16 -17.83 -6.48
N TYR A 200 2.94 -17.83 -7.56
CA TYR A 200 2.53 -17.44 -8.92
C TYR A 200 3.64 -17.94 -9.85
N TYR A 201 3.38 -19.06 -10.51
CA TYR A 201 4.02 -19.41 -11.79
C TYR A 201 3.41 -18.52 -12.88
#